data_AF-A0A524F031-F1
#
_entry.id   AF-A0A524F031-F1
#
_cell.length_a   1.000
_cell.length_b   1.000
_cell.length_c   1.000
_cell.angle_alpha   90.00
_cell.angle_beta   90.00
_cell.angle_gamma   90.00
#
_symmetry.space_group_name_H-M   'P 1'
#
loop_
_entity.id
_entity.type
_entity.pdbx_description
1 polymer ?
#
loop_
_entity_poly.entity_id
_entity_poly.type
_entity_poly.pdbx_seq_one_letter_code
_entity_poly.pdbx_strand_id
1 'polypeptide(L)'
;MAIIMVAFTILHLVQTQVWYDGLAQDVPIWTSQGSVIVMLSILIVMQNPKRGIFFGKKSSNLMRPQVASVFMKNHQLIFSWALVYTFWFHPMDSSPALLSGFFFMGLLFIQMVVAYTRIHVNKWWVLLVESYVAIHATMVAIAQWIDFSADPPMWPMFLLGFLAMVVFTYIHGLGLKDWVKWLIVALYFVFLILIYVPFPFGFDRDIAYLLRLEFLWIPLILYLIAFIAAVLAHLYLKIKARKTNK
;
A
#
# COMPACT_ATOMS: atom_id res chain seq x y z
N MET A 1 -7.43 -21.13 10.19
CA MET A 1 -6.68 -20.18 9.35
C MET A 1 -5.18 -20.19 9.65
N ALA A 2 -4.74 -19.96 10.90
CA ALA A 2 -3.31 -19.93 11.24
C ALA A 2 -2.52 -21.19 10.81
N ILE A 3 -3.06 -22.39 11.08
CA ILE A 3 -2.44 -23.67 10.69
C ILE A 3 -2.25 -23.76 9.17
N ILE A 4 -3.28 -23.40 8.41
CA ILE A 4 -3.25 -23.39 6.93
C ILE A 4 -2.14 -22.44 6.46
N MET A 5 -2.06 -21.25 7.05
CA MET A 5 -1.06 -20.25 6.70
C MET A 5 0.37 -20.77 6.93
N VAL A 6 0.63 -21.37 8.10
CA VAL A 6 1.94 -21.96 8.41
C VAL A 6 2.27 -23.09 7.44
N ALA A 7 1.30 -23.99 7.18
CA ALA A 7 1.50 -25.09 6.25
C ALA A 7 1.85 -24.59 4.83
N PHE A 8 1.15 -23.59 4.31
CA PHE A 8 1.44 -23.01 2.99
C PHE A 8 2.74 -22.20 2.97
N THR A 9 3.15 -21.60 4.09
CA THR A 9 4.45 -20.94 4.21
C THR A 9 5.59 -21.96 4.10
N ILE A 10 5.48 -23.07 4.83
CA ILE A 10 6.45 -24.17 4.74
C ILE A 10 6.43 -24.80 3.35
N LEU A 11 5.25 -25.01 2.76
CA LEU A 11 5.13 -25.55 1.41
C LEU A 11 5.82 -24.65 0.38
N HIS A 12 5.60 -23.34 0.45
CA HIS A 12 6.26 -22.41 -0.47
C HIS A 12 7.78 -22.40 -0.25
N LEU A 13 8.25 -22.49 0.99
CA LEU A 13 9.69 -22.63 1.26
C LEU A 13 10.26 -23.90 0.64
N VAL A 14 9.64 -25.06 0.88
CA VAL A 14 10.05 -26.34 0.26
C VAL A 14 10.02 -26.24 -1.25
N GLN A 15 8.97 -25.63 -1.82
CA GLN A 15 8.83 -25.45 -3.25
C GLN A 15 9.98 -24.58 -3.81
N THR A 16 10.32 -23.46 -3.17
CA THR A 16 11.45 -22.62 -3.58
C THR A 16 12.77 -23.38 -3.47
N GLN A 17 12.96 -24.23 -2.46
CA GLN A 17 14.21 -24.99 -2.32
C GLN A 17 14.36 -26.12 -3.33
N VAL A 18 13.25 -26.72 -3.79
CA VAL A 18 13.29 -27.84 -4.75
C VAL A 18 13.29 -27.34 -6.20
N TRP A 19 12.51 -26.30 -6.50
CA TRP A 19 12.33 -25.82 -7.87
C TRP A 19 12.82 -24.40 -8.10
N TYR A 20 13.01 -23.58 -7.05
CA TYR A 20 13.34 -22.15 -7.14
C TYR A 20 12.32 -21.28 -7.89
N ASP A 21 11.31 -21.90 -8.50
CA ASP A 21 10.38 -21.24 -9.39
C ASP A 21 9.34 -20.42 -8.62
N GLY A 22 9.18 -19.17 -9.03
CA GLY A 22 8.03 -18.33 -8.68
C GLY A 22 7.42 -17.80 -9.98
N LEU A 23 6.18 -17.28 -9.92
CA LEU A 23 5.52 -16.75 -11.12
C LEU A 23 6.27 -15.56 -11.75
N ALA A 24 7.25 -14.97 -11.04
CA ALA A 24 8.10 -13.90 -11.54
C ALA A 24 8.89 -14.25 -12.81
N GLN A 25 9.13 -15.53 -13.09
CA GLN A 25 9.81 -15.95 -14.33
C GLN A 25 8.87 -15.87 -15.55
N ASP A 26 7.58 -16.13 -15.35
CA ASP A 26 6.60 -16.31 -16.43
C ASP A 26 5.61 -15.14 -16.57
N VAL A 27 5.56 -14.24 -15.58
CA VAL A 27 4.57 -13.15 -15.54
C VAL A 27 5.23 -11.81 -15.21
N PRO A 28 4.88 -10.71 -15.91
CA PRO A 28 5.49 -9.41 -15.68
C PRO A 28 5.34 -8.88 -14.25
N ILE A 29 6.39 -8.34 -13.65
CA ILE A 29 6.39 -7.83 -12.26
C ILE A 29 5.30 -6.81 -11.94
N TRP A 30 4.88 -6.01 -12.94
CA TRP A 30 3.87 -4.98 -12.75
C TRP A 30 2.48 -5.55 -12.43
N THR A 31 2.20 -6.81 -12.74
CA THR A 31 0.92 -7.44 -12.37
C THR A 31 0.85 -7.69 -10.86
N SER A 32 1.95 -8.18 -10.27
CA SER A 32 2.07 -8.40 -8.82
C SER A 32 1.98 -7.06 -8.08
N GLN A 33 2.76 -6.07 -8.51
CA GLN A 33 2.69 -4.70 -8.02
C GLN A 33 1.27 -4.10 -8.16
N GLY A 34 0.64 -4.31 -9.31
CA GLY A 34 -0.72 -3.86 -9.59
C GLY A 34 -1.75 -4.42 -8.61
N SER A 35 -1.59 -5.67 -8.18
CA SER A 35 -2.48 -6.30 -7.20
C SER A 35 -2.44 -5.58 -5.84
N VAL A 36 -1.25 -5.20 -5.38
CA VAL A 36 -1.04 -4.44 -4.15
C VAL A 36 -1.58 -3.01 -4.29
N ILE A 37 -1.35 -2.36 -5.44
CA ILE A 37 -1.89 -1.01 -5.73
C ILE A 37 -3.42 -1.02 -5.65
N VAL A 38 -4.09 -2.02 -6.23
CA VAL A 38 -5.55 -2.17 -6.18
C VAL A 38 -6.01 -2.39 -4.73
N MET A 39 -5.34 -3.27 -3.98
CA MET A 39 -5.64 -3.51 -2.57
C MET A 39 -5.57 -2.23 -1.74
N LEU A 40 -4.46 -1.48 -1.83
CA LEU A 40 -4.27 -0.21 -1.10
C LEU A 40 -5.30 0.85 -1.51
N SER A 41 -5.61 0.94 -2.81
CA SER A 41 -6.60 1.90 -3.33
C SER A 41 -8.01 1.63 -2.80
N ILE A 42 -8.42 0.35 -2.75
CA ILE A 42 -9.70 -0.05 -2.14
C ILE A 42 -9.71 0.28 -0.65
N LEU A 43 -8.58 0.07 0.01
CA LEU A 43 -8.44 0.36 1.42
C LEU A 43 -8.66 1.86 1.72
N ILE A 44 -8.16 2.76 0.87
CA ILE A 44 -8.46 4.20 0.96
C ILE A 44 -9.98 4.46 0.96
N VAL A 45 -10.72 3.83 0.04
CA VAL A 45 -12.19 3.97 -0.03
C VAL A 45 -12.86 3.44 1.24
N MET A 46 -12.44 2.26 1.71
CA MET A 46 -12.99 1.62 2.92
C MET A 46 -12.75 2.45 4.19
N GLN A 47 -11.59 3.08 4.30
CA GLN A 47 -11.19 3.82 5.50
C GLN A 47 -11.59 5.30 5.46
N ASN A 48 -11.96 5.87 4.30
CA ASN A 48 -12.39 7.26 4.17
C ASN A 48 -13.46 7.69 5.20
N PRO A 49 -14.52 6.91 5.51
CA PRO A 49 -15.50 7.29 6.53
C PRO A 49 -14.90 7.52 7.92
N LYS A 50 -13.78 6.86 8.25
CA LYS A 50 -13.08 6.96 9.54
C LYS A 50 -12.02 8.06 9.54
N ARG A 51 -11.22 8.19 8.47
CA ARG A 51 -10.03 9.05 8.45
C ARG A 51 -10.00 10.15 7.40
N GLY A 52 -11.01 10.22 6.52
CA GLY A 52 -10.98 11.10 5.35
C GLY A 52 -10.02 10.61 4.26
N ILE A 53 -9.93 11.38 3.18
CA ILE A 53 -9.08 11.09 2.01
C ILE A 53 -7.81 11.95 1.97
N PHE A 54 -7.85 13.13 2.59
CA PHE A 54 -6.72 14.06 2.65
C PHE A 54 -6.91 15.05 3.81
N PHE A 55 -5.93 15.18 4.69
CA PHE A 55 -6.00 15.99 5.92
C PHE A 55 -7.25 15.76 6.78
N GLY A 56 -7.74 14.52 6.87
CA GLY A 56 -8.95 14.22 7.64
C GLY A 56 -10.27 14.62 6.96
N LYS A 57 -10.22 15.31 5.81
CA LYS A 57 -11.42 15.73 5.08
C LYS A 57 -12.05 14.52 4.38
N LYS A 58 -13.33 14.27 4.67
CA LYS A 58 -14.10 13.18 4.07
C LYS A 58 -14.63 13.62 2.71
N SER A 59 -14.53 12.76 1.71
CA SER A 59 -15.23 12.97 0.43
C SER A 59 -16.75 12.81 0.66
N SER A 60 -17.51 13.90 0.50
CA SER A 60 -18.91 14.00 0.97
C SER A 60 -19.89 13.10 0.19
N ASN A 61 -19.70 12.92 -1.12
CA ASN A 61 -20.66 12.21 -1.96
C ASN A 61 -20.16 10.87 -2.54
N LEU A 62 -18.87 10.80 -2.89
CA LEU A 62 -18.33 9.67 -3.65
C LEU A 62 -17.81 8.54 -2.76
N MET A 63 -17.27 8.82 -1.59
CA MET A 63 -16.75 7.80 -0.66
C MET A 63 -17.52 7.77 0.67
N ARG A 64 -18.82 8.00 0.59
CA ARG A 64 -19.75 7.90 1.73
C ARG A 64 -19.81 6.47 2.30
N PRO A 65 -20.29 6.25 3.53
CA PRO A 65 -20.31 4.94 4.18
C PRO A 65 -20.95 3.82 3.35
N GLN A 66 -21.99 4.12 2.56
CA GLN A 66 -22.63 3.12 1.70
C GLN A 66 -21.70 2.63 0.59
N VAL A 67 -20.90 3.53 0.00
CA VAL A 67 -19.91 3.16 -1.04
C VAL A 67 -18.79 2.34 -0.40
N ALA A 68 -18.25 2.79 0.73
CA ALA A 68 -17.26 2.03 1.51
C ALA A 68 -17.78 0.63 1.87
N SER A 69 -19.08 0.50 2.18
CA SER A 69 -19.70 -0.78 2.55
C SER A 69 -19.69 -1.81 1.42
N VAL A 70 -19.71 -1.38 0.15
CA VAL A 70 -19.59 -2.28 -1.01
C VAL A 70 -18.24 -2.99 -0.95
N PHE A 71 -17.17 -2.23 -0.69
CA PHE A 71 -15.82 -2.78 -0.57
C PHE A 71 -15.65 -3.56 0.72
N MET A 72 -16.11 -3.05 1.87
CA MET A 72 -16.02 -3.77 3.14
C MET A 72 -16.66 -5.16 3.10
N LYS A 73 -17.72 -5.36 2.32
CA LYS A 73 -18.39 -6.67 2.17
C LYS A 73 -17.66 -7.63 1.23
N ASN A 74 -16.78 -7.13 0.35
CA ASN A 74 -16.16 -7.91 -0.72
C ASN A 74 -14.62 -7.91 -0.66
N HIS A 75 -14.02 -7.11 0.21
CA HIS A 75 -12.57 -6.90 0.28
C HIS A 75 -11.80 -8.20 0.45
N GLN A 76 -12.37 -9.17 1.16
CA GLN A 76 -11.76 -10.47 1.35
C GLN A 76 -11.41 -11.17 0.03
N LEU A 77 -12.21 -11.00 -1.04
CA LEU A 77 -11.94 -11.62 -2.34
C LEU A 77 -10.76 -10.96 -3.03
N ILE A 78 -10.76 -9.63 -3.06
CA ILE A 78 -9.74 -8.84 -3.75
C ILE A 78 -8.40 -8.94 -3.00
N PHE A 79 -8.44 -8.92 -1.67
CA PHE A 79 -7.25 -8.96 -0.84
C PHE A 79 -6.69 -10.39 -0.83
N SER A 80 -7.53 -11.43 -0.76
CA SER A 80 -7.03 -12.81 -0.88
C SER A 80 -6.39 -13.06 -2.25
N TRP A 81 -6.95 -12.53 -3.34
CA TRP A 81 -6.31 -12.60 -4.65
C TRP A 81 -4.94 -11.92 -4.65
N ALA A 82 -4.84 -10.66 -4.20
CA ALA A 82 -3.58 -9.92 -4.18
C ALA A 82 -2.52 -10.63 -3.32
N LEU A 83 -2.93 -11.14 -2.16
CA LEU A 83 -2.03 -11.81 -1.23
C LEU A 83 -1.55 -13.16 -1.75
N VAL A 84 -2.46 -14.02 -2.23
CA VAL A 84 -2.07 -15.31 -2.80
C VAL A 84 -1.20 -15.10 -4.03
N TYR A 85 -1.59 -14.18 -4.92
CA TYR A 85 -0.83 -13.92 -6.13
C TYR A 85 0.58 -13.42 -5.83
N THR A 86 0.72 -12.38 -4.99
CA THR A 86 2.03 -11.83 -4.61
C THR A 86 2.87 -12.84 -3.83
N PHE A 87 2.24 -13.65 -2.97
CA PHE A 87 2.93 -14.66 -2.19
C PHE A 87 3.62 -15.69 -3.06
N TRP A 88 2.96 -16.19 -4.11
CA TRP A 88 3.53 -17.17 -5.04
C TRP A 88 4.29 -16.54 -6.21
N PHE A 89 4.21 -15.20 -6.35
CA PHE A 89 4.91 -14.50 -7.41
C PHE A 89 6.42 -14.56 -7.21
N HIS A 90 6.89 -14.30 -6.00
CA HIS A 90 8.31 -14.25 -5.68
C HIS A 90 8.80 -15.57 -5.09
N PRO A 91 10.00 -16.05 -5.46
CA PRO A 91 10.66 -17.13 -4.74
C PRO A 91 11.04 -16.67 -3.32
N MET A 92 11.05 -17.61 -2.36
CA MET A 92 11.54 -17.38 -0.99
C MET A 92 13.07 -17.30 -0.91
N ASP A 93 13.65 -16.25 -1.48
CA ASP A 93 15.09 -15.97 -1.44
C ASP A 93 15.45 -14.91 -0.36
N SER A 94 16.72 -14.92 0.04
CA SER A 94 17.29 -14.20 1.18
C SER A 94 17.70 -12.75 0.88
N SER A 95 17.46 -12.25 -0.33
CA SER A 95 17.77 -10.86 -0.65
C SER A 95 17.00 -9.88 0.24
N PRO A 96 17.57 -8.73 0.65
CA PRO A 96 16.90 -7.78 1.55
C PRO A 96 15.54 -7.29 1.04
N ALA A 97 15.39 -7.13 -0.28
CA ALA A 97 14.13 -6.77 -0.91
C ALA A 97 13.06 -7.85 -0.69
N LEU A 98 13.39 -9.13 -0.93
CA LEU A 98 12.47 -10.25 -0.76
C LEU A 98 12.18 -10.53 0.71
N LEU A 99 13.18 -10.49 1.60
CA LEU A 99 12.97 -10.63 3.04
C LEU A 99 12.00 -9.58 3.59
N SER A 100 12.16 -8.32 3.19
CA SER A 100 11.22 -7.26 3.58
C SER A 100 9.80 -7.54 3.04
N GLY A 101 9.69 -8.10 1.83
CA GLY A 101 8.43 -8.50 1.21
C GLY A 101 7.75 -9.65 1.95
N PHE A 102 8.47 -10.73 2.26
CA PHE A 102 7.92 -11.86 3.02
C PHE A 102 7.55 -11.48 4.45
N PHE A 103 8.30 -10.59 5.09
CA PHE A 103 7.87 -10.01 6.36
C PHE A 103 6.56 -9.24 6.22
N PHE A 104 6.43 -8.43 5.17
CA PHE A 104 5.17 -7.72 4.89
C PHE A 104 4.01 -8.68 4.66
N MET A 105 4.23 -9.73 3.87
CA MET A 105 3.26 -10.80 3.64
C MET A 105 2.86 -11.46 4.95
N GLY A 106 3.81 -11.73 5.86
CA GLY A 106 3.53 -12.22 7.21
C GLY A 106 2.56 -11.32 7.99
N LEU A 107 2.77 -9.99 7.98
CA LEU A 107 1.85 -9.04 8.59
C LEU A 107 0.45 -9.08 7.96
N LEU A 108 0.36 -9.15 6.64
CA LEU A 108 -0.89 -9.23 5.89
C LEU A 108 -1.63 -10.56 6.15
N PHE A 109 -0.90 -11.66 6.31
CA PHE A 109 -1.47 -12.94 6.68
C PHE A 109 -1.96 -12.96 8.13
N ILE A 110 -1.25 -12.31 9.06
CA ILE A 110 -1.77 -12.09 10.41
C ILE A 110 -3.08 -11.31 10.33
N GLN A 111 -3.16 -10.28 9.48
CA GLN A 111 -4.40 -9.52 9.26
C GLN A 111 -5.56 -10.39 8.76
N MET A 112 -5.29 -11.43 7.96
CA MET A 112 -6.29 -12.44 7.58
C MET A 112 -6.64 -13.41 8.73
N VAL A 113 -5.64 -13.88 9.49
CA VAL A 113 -5.82 -14.82 10.60
C VAL A 113 -6.67 -14.20 11.70
N VAL A 114 -6.46 -12.92 12.00
CA VAL A 114 -7.20 -12.18 13.03
C VAL A 114 -8.51 -11.59 12.51
N ALA A 115 -8.97 -11.97 11.31
CA ALA A 115 -10.25 -11.51 10.76
C ALA A 115 -11.40 -11.71 11.76
N TYR A 116 -12.35 -10.77 11.76
CA TYR A 116 -13.49 -10.71 12.69
C TYR A 116 -13.11 -10.50 14.17
N THR A 117 -11.85 -10.17 14.48
CA THR A 117 -11.43 -9.78 15.83
C THR A 117 -11.23 -8.28 15.95
N ARG A 118 -11.05 -7.80 17.18
CA ARG A 118 -10.70 -6.39 17.47
C ARG A 118 -9.33 -5.99 16.89
N ILE A 119 -8.42 -6.94 16.70
CA ILE A 119 -7.10 -6.69 16.12
C ILE A 119 -7.24 -6.28 14.64
N HIS A 120 -8.09 -6.97 13.89
CA HIS A 120 -8.29 -6.72 12.45
C HIS A 120 -8.72 -5.28 12.14
N VAL A 121 -9.44 -4.64 13.06
CA VAL A 121 -9.94 -3.27 12.92
C VAL A 121 -9.18 -2.26 13.80
N ASN A 122 -8.15 -2.71 14.52
CA ASN A 122 -7.35 -1.83 15.38
C ASN A 122 -6.60 -0.81 14.52
N LYS A 123 -6.77 0.48 14.83
CA LYS A 123 -6.22 1.58 14.02
C LYS A 123 -4.69 1.58 13.93
N TRP A 124 -3.98 1.13 14.97
CA TRP A 124 -2.52 1.08 14.99
C TRP A 124 -2.00 -0.13 14.21
N TRP A 125 -2.65 -1.28 14.36
CA TRP A 125 -2.34 -2.46 13.56
C TRP A 125 -2.59 -2.21 12.06
N VAL A 126 -3.73 -1.63 11.73
CA VAL A 126 -4.07 -1.29 10.34
C VAL A 126 -3.08 -0.25 9.78
N LEU A 127 -2.68 0.76 10.56
CA LEU A 127 -1.64 1.71 10.15
C LEU A 127 -0.31 0.99 9.85
N LEU A 128 0.13 0.08 10.72
CA LEU A 128 1.37 -0.68 10.53
C LEU A 128 1.32 -1.45 9.22
N VAL A 129 0.25 -2.24 8.99
CA VAL A 129 0.08 -3.05 7.78
C VAL A 129 0.00 -2.16 6.53
N GLU A 130 -0.77 -1.07 6.56
CA GLU A 130 -0.86 -0.16 5.41
C GLU A 130 0.45 0.57 5.08
N SER A 131 1.25 0.88 6.10
CA SER A 131 2.45 1.72 5.94
C SER A 131 3.71 0.92 5.66
N TYR A 132 3.72 -0.38 5.98
CA TYR A 132 4.90 -1.23 5.79
C TYR A 132 5.33 -1.32 4.31
N VAL A 133 4.39 -1.16 3.38
CA VAL A 133 4.70 -1.08 1.94
C VAL A 133 5.74 0.01 1.62
N ALA A 134 5.81 1.09 2.39
CA ALA A 134 6.82 2.13 2.22
C ALA A 134 8.23 1.57 2.39
N ILE A 135 8.44 0.72 3.41
CA ILE A 135 9.72 0.07 3.69
C ILE A 135 10.02 -0.91 2.56
N HIS A 136 9.09 -1.83 2.28
CA HIS A 136 9.30 -2.87 1.27
C HIS A 136 9.58 -2.29 -0.13
N ALA A 137 8.76 -1.35 -0.60
CA ALA A 137 8.93 -0.75 -1.92
C ALA A 137 10.24 0.06 -2.03
N THR A 138 10.67 0.71 -0.94
CA THR A 138 11.96 1.39 -0.90
C THR A 138 13.10 0.38 -1.00
N MET A 139 13.03 -0.75 -0.28
CA MET A 139 14.04 -1.82 -0.36
C MET A 139 14.11 -2.43 -1.77
N VAL A 140 12.97 -2.67 -2.43
CA VAL A 140 12.92 -3.13 -3.82
C VAL A 140 13.58 -2.12 -4.75
N ALA A 141 13.27 -0.82 -4.61
CA ALA A 141 13.84 0.22 -5.46
C ALA A 141 15.34 0.44 -5.22
N ILE A 142 15.82 0.26 -3.98
CA ILE A 142 17.25 0.27 -3.66
C ILE A 142 17.94 -0.95 -4.28
N ALA A 143 17.37 -2.15 -4.14
CA ALA A 143 17.92 -3.35 -4.77
C ALA A 143 17.97 -3.22 -6.29
N GLN A 144 16.92 -2.66 -6.92
CA GLN A 144 16.92 -2.38 -8.36
C GLN A 144 18.05 -1.42 -8.77
N TRP A 145 18.34 -0.42 -7.95
CA TRP A 145 19.44 0.49 -8.20
C TRP A 145 20.80 -0.19 -8.03
N ILE A 146 21.02 -0.94 -6.95
CA ILE A 146 22.30 -1.58 -6.64
C ILE A 146 22.59 -2.75 -7.59
N ASP A 147 21.62 -3.65 -7.77
CA ASP A 147 21.83 -4.94 -8.46
C ASP A 147 21.73 -4.81 -9.99
N PHE A 148 20.93 -3.85 -10.48
CA PHE A 148 20.65 -3.68 -11.90
C PHE A 148 21.08 -2.30 -12.45
N SER A 149 21.77 -1.48 -11.65
CA SER A 149 22.19 -0.13 -12.04
C SER A 149 21.04 0.72 -12.59
N ALA A 150 19.84 0.57 -12.02
CA ALA A 150 18.66 1.32 -12.44
C ALA A 150 18.90 2.83 -12.21
N ASP A 151 18.95 3.58 -13.31
CA ASP A 151 19.19 5.02 -13.32
C ASP A 151 17.97 5.75 -13.93
N PRO A 152 17.37 6.73 -13.23
CA PRO A 152 17.70 7.20 -11.88
C PRO A 152 17.33 6.21 -10.77
N PRO A 153 17.98 6.29 -9.59
CA PRO A 153 17.53 5.59 -8.40
C PRO A 153 16.07 5.95 -8.08
N MET A 154 15.19 4.96 -8.05
CA MET A 154 13.74 5.18 -7.87
C MET A 154 13.31 5.20 -6.40
N TRP A 155 14.21 4.88 -5.46
CA TRP A 155 13.87 4.78 -4.05
C TRP A 155 13.26 6.06 -3.45
N PRO A 156 13.66 7.30 -3.84
CA PRO A 156 13.03 8.51 -3.29
C PRO A 156 11.58 8.65 -3.73
N MET A 157 11.25 8.31 -4.97
CA MET A 157 9.87 8.29 -5.48
C MET A 157 9.01 7.33 -4.65
N PHE A 158 9.50 6.11 -4.41
CA PHE A 158 8.77 5.11 -3.62
C PHE A 158 8.63 5.50 -2.14
N LEU A 159 9.72 5.89 -1.50
CA LEU A 159 9.72 6.26 -0.09
C LEU A 159 8.86 7.50 0.17
N LEU A 160 9.13 8.61 -0.54
CA LEU A 160 8.41 9.87 -0.33
C LEU A 160 6.94 9.75 -0.73
N GLY A 161 6.64 8.98 -1.77
CA GLY A 161 5.27 8.72 -2.23
C GLY A 161 4.44 7.97 -1.20
N PHE A 162 4.95 6.85 -0.65
CA PHE A 162 4.24 6.14 0.41
C PHE A 162 4.22 6.90 1.74
N LEU A 163 5.29 7.62 2.10
CA LEU A 163 5.28 8.50 3.27
C LEU A 163 4.23 9.61 3.14
N ALA A 164 4.04 10.18 1.94
CA ALA A 164 2.97 11.15 1.69
C ALA A 164 1.58 10.56 2.02
N MET A 165 1.33 9.29 1.69
CA MET A 165 0.09 8.61 2.06
C MET A 165 -0.08 8.48 3.58
N VAL A 166 1.00 8.15 4.29
CA VAL A 166 0.99 8.10 5.77
C VAL A 166 0.64 9.48 6.33
N VAL A 167 1.40 10.49 5.94
CA VAL A 167 1.36 11.87 6.45
C VAL A 167 0.04 12.55 6.16
N PHE A 168 -0.45 12.48 4.92
CA PHE A 168 -1.61 13.25 4.50
C PHE A 168 -2.94 12.50 4.62
N THR A 169 -2.91 11.18 4.84
CA THR A 169 -4.13 10.34 4.85
C THR A 169 -4.23 9.41 6.04
N TYR A 170 -3.23 8.57 6.28
CA TYR A 170 -3.38 7.47 7.23
C TYR A 170 -3.45 7.95 8.68
N ILE A 171 -2.61 8.92 9.07
CA ILE A 171 -2.54 9.40 10.46
C ILE A 171 -3.79 10.13 10.96
N HIS A 172 -4.64 10.61 10.04
CA HIS A 172 -5.82 11.41 10.38
C HIS A 172 -6.94 10.60 11.03
N GLY A 173 -6.88 9.26 10.98
CA GLY A 173 -7.80 8.36 11.67
C GLY A 173 -7.37 7.96 13.08
N LEU A 174 -6.18 8.40 13.52
CA LEU A 174 -5.58 7.91 14.76
C LEU A 174 -6.04 8.68 16.02
N GLY A 175 -6.64 9.86 15.85
CA GLY A 175 -6.98 10.75 16.98
C GLY A 175 -5.75 11.42 17.61
N LEU A 176 -4.70 11.65 16.81
CA LEU A 176 -3.53 12.42 17.25
C LEU A 176 -3.89 13.89 17.47
N LYS A 177 -3.22 14.53 18.43
CA LYS A 177 -3.27 15.98 18.63
C LYS A 177 -2.80 16.70 17.36
N ASP A 178 -3.37 17.87 17.08
CA ASP A 178 -3.05 18.62 15.85
C ASP A 178 -1.57 18.98 15.74
N TRP A 179 -0.93 19.36 16.84
CA TRP A 179 0.51 19.66 16.85
C TRP A 179 1.37 18.45 16.48
N VAL A 180 0.97 17.22 16.84
CA VAL A 180 1.70 16.00 16.47
C VAL A 180 1.58 15.76 14.95
N LYS A 181 0.39 15.97 14.39
CA LYS A 181 0.18 15.85 12.94
C LYS A 181 1.00 16.89 12.19
N TRP A 182 1.04 18.14 12.66
CA TRP A 182 1.86 19.19 12.05
C TRP A 182 3.36 18.94 12.20
N LEU A 183 3.80 18.36 13.32
CA LEU A 183 5.19 17.92 13.47
C LEU A 183 5.54 16.83 12.44
N ILE A 184 4.67 15.84 12.25
CA ILE A 184 4.88 14.79 11.24
C ILE A 184 4.94 15.39 9.82
N VAL A 185 4.06 16.33 9.50
CA VAL A 185 4.09 17.07 8.22
C VAL A 185 5.40 17.85 8.07
N ALA A 186 5.85 18.55 9.11
CA ALA A 186 7.11 19.29 9.08
C ALA A 186 8.30 18.36 8.86
N LEU A 187 8.36 17.23 9.57
CA LEU A 187 9.42 16.21 9.38
C LEU A 187 9.42 15.64 7.97
N TYR A 188 8.24 15.40 7.38
CA TYR A 188 8.13 14.98 5.98
C TYR A 188 8.73 16.00 5.02
N PHE A 189 8.41 17.30 5.18
CA PHE A 189 8.96 18.35 4.32
C PHE A 189 10.46 18.56 4.54
N VAL A 190 10.94 18.49 5.78
CA VAL A 190 12.39 18.52 6.07
C VAL A 190 13.09 17.37 5.34
N PHE A 191 12.56 16.15 5.44
CA PHE A 191 13.14 15.01 4.74
C PHE A 191 13.07 15.16 3.21
N LEU A 192 11.93 15.63 2.67
CA LEU A 192 11.80 15.94 1.24
C LEU A 192 12.86 16.95 0.79
N ILE A 193 13.11 18.00 1.56
CA ILE A 193 14.16 18.98 1.25
C ILE A 193 15.54 18.32 1.28
N LEU A 194 15.85 17.54 2.33
CA LEU A 194 17.14 16.85 2.46
C LEU A 194 17.47 15.95 1.26
N ILE A 195 16.46 15.36 0.60
CA ILE A 195 16.66 14.55 -0.60
C ILE A 195 17.32 15.34 -1.73
N TYR A 196 16.96 16.61 -1.90
CA TYR A 196 17.46 17.47 -2.99
C TYR A 196 18.57 18.45 -2.54
N VAL A 197 18.95 18.42 -1.25
CA VAL A 197 20.10 19.18 -0.75
C VAL A 197 21.39 18.47 -1.19
N PRO A 198 22.40 19.20 -1.71
CA PRO A 198 23.68 18.60 -2.11
C PRO A 198 24.41 17.90 -0.97
N PHE A 199 25.19 16.89 -1.34
CA PHE A 199 26.15 16.24 -0.42
C PHE A 199 27.18 17.26 0.09
N PRO A 200 27.64 17.21 1.37
CA PRO A 200 27.41 16.17 2.39
C PRO A 200 26.18 16.38 3.27
N PHE A 201 25.40 17.45 3.07
CA PHE A 201 24.29 17.79 3.97
C PHE A 201 22.97 17.10 3.59
N GLY A 202 22.85 16.61 2.35
CA GLY A 202 21.69 15.88 1.85
C GLY A 202 22.08 14.74 0.91
N PHE A 203 21.12 14.32 0.07
CA PHE A 203 21.25 13.16 -0.82
C PHE A 203 21.57 13.49 -2.28
N ASP A 204 21.75 14.78 -2.62
CA ASP A 204 22.18 15.25 -3.94
C ASP A 204 21.30 14.76 -5.11
N ARG A 205 19.98 14.58 -4.87
CA ARG A 205 19.06 14.22 -5.96
C ARG A 205 18.87 15.40 -6.89
N ASP A 206 18.92 15.15 -8.19
CA ASP A 206 18.68 16.17 -9.21
C ASP A 206 17.30 16.84 -9.00
N ILE A 207 17.31 18.17 -8.93
CA ILE A 207 16.15 19.04 -8.75
C ILE A 207 15.09 18.83 -9.85
N ALA A 208 15.48 18.35 -11.04
CA ALA A 208 14.57 18.01 -12.11
C ALA A 208 13.47 17.02 -11.65
N TYR A 209 13.80 16.09 -10.75
CA TYR A 209 12.82 15.13 -10.23
C TYR A 209 11.82 15.76 -9.23
N LEU A 210 12.25 16.77 -8.47
CA LEU A 210 11.34 17.58 -7.65
C LEU A 210 10.35 18.33 -8.55
N LEU A 211 10.84 18.93 -9.64
CA LEU A 211 10.00 19.67 -10.60
C LEU A 211 9.01 18.77 -11.34
N ARG A 212 9.32 17.48 -11.51
CA ARG A 212 8.41 16.44 -12.02
C ARG A 212 7.41 15.92 -10.97
N LEU A 213 7.52 16.40 -9.73
CA LEU A 213 6.67 16.03 -8.60
C LEU A 213 6.67 14.52 -8.33
N GLU A 214 7.81 13.84 -8.47
CA GLU A 214 7.90 12.38 -8.32
C GLU A 214 7.35 11.88 -6.97
N PHE A 215 7.53 12.68 -5.91
CA PHE A 215 7.05 12.39 -4.57
C PHE A 215 5.51 12.32 -4.49
N LEU A 216 4.79 12.78 -5.51
CA LEU A 216 3.34 12.70 -5.63
C LEU A 216 2.86 11.56 -6.52
N TRP A 217 3.72 10.88 -7.28
CA TRP A 217 3.28 9.89 -8.27
C TRP A 217 2.50 8.74 -7.64
N ILE A 218 2.98 8.19 -6.53
CA ILE A 218 2.28 7.12 -5.79
C ILE A 218 0.95 7.61 -5.21
N PRO A 219 0.89 8.73 -4.45
CA PRO A 219 -0.38 9.28 -4.00
C PRO A 219 -1.38 9.50 -5.13
N LEU A 220 -0.93 10.08 -6.25
CA LEU A 220 -1.79 10.35 -7.40
C LEU A 220 -2.40 9.07 -7.97
N ILE A 221 -1.59 8.03 -8.18
CA ILE A 221 -2.08 6.74 -8.70
C ILE A 221 -3.06 6.08 -7.72
N LEU A 222 -2.74 6.05 -6.43
CA LEU A 222 -3.60 5.44 -5.42
C LEU A 222 -4.92 6.19 -5.26
N TYR A 223 -4.90 7.53 -5.23
CA TYR A 223 -6.13 8.33 -5.19
C TYR A 223 -6.95 8.20 -6.46
N LEU A 224 -6.31 8.16 -7.64
CA LEU A 224 -7.00 8.00 -8.91
C LEU A 224 -7.75 6.67 -8.95
N ILE A 225 -7.08 5.56 -8.63
CA ILE A 225 -7.71 4.23 -8.61
C ILE A 225 -8.79 4.15 -7.53
N ALA A 226 -8.56 4.72 -6.34
CA ALA A 226 -9.56 4.80 -5.29
C ALA A 226 -10.80 5.59 -5.75
N PHE A 227 -10.61 6.69 -6.46
CA PHE A 227 -11.69 7.51 -7.00
C PHE A 227 -12.49 6.76 -8.06
N ILE A 228 -11.82 6.10 -9.00
CA ILE A 228 -12.45 5.25 -10.02
C ILE A 228 -13.28 4.15 -9.33
N ALA A 229 -12.71 3.44 -8.36
CA ALA A 229 -13.40 2.41 -7.60
C ALA A 229 -14.64 2.97 -6.88
N ALA A 230 -14.53 4.14 -6.25
CA ALA A 230 -15.64 4.80 -5.59
C ALA A 230 -16.77 5.20 -6.56
N VAL A 231 -16.43 5.72 -7.74
CA VAL A 231 -17.41 6.05 -8.79
C VAL A 231 -18.14 4.80 -9.26
N LEU A 232 -17.42 3.71 -9.55
CA LEU A 232 -18.02 2.44 -9.97
C LEU A 232 -18.99 1.88 -8.92
N ALA A 233 -18.58 1.87 -7.65
CA ALA A 233 -19.44 1.42 -6.55
C ALA A 233 -20.65 2.34 -6.34
N HIS A 234 -20.50 3.65 -6.51
CA HIS A 234 -21.62 4.60 -6.47
C HIS A 234 -22.63 4.31 -7.59
N LEU A 235 -22.17 4.10 -8.82
CA LEU A 235 -23.02 3.75 -9.96
C LEU A 235 -23.75 2.41 -9.73
N TYR A 236 -23.04 1.39 -9.23
CA TYR A 236 -23.64 0.11 -8.86
C TYR A 236 -24.79 0.28 -7.88
N LEU A 237 -24.60 1.05 -6.81
CA LEU A 237 -25.64 1.33 -5.81
C LEU A 237 -26.83 2.07 -6.42
N LYS A 238 -26.58 3.05 -7.29
CA LYS A 238 -27.64 3.81 -7.99
C LYS A 238 -28.48 2.91 -8.90
N ILE A 239 -27.85 2.00 -9.63
CA ILE A 239 -28.54 1.03 -10.49
C ILE A 239 -29.37 0.07 -9.63
N LYS A 240 -28.80 -0.45 -8.54
CA LYS A 240 -29.50 -1.35 -7.62
C LYS A 240 -30.75 -0.71 -7.02
N ALA A 241 -30.66 0.53 -6.54
CA ALA A 241 -31.79 1.27 -5.98
C ALA A 241 -32.92 1.52 -6.99
N ARG A 242 -32.59 1.73 -8.28
CA ARG A 242 -33.62 1.86 -9.34
C ARG A 242 -34.37 0.56 -9.60
N LYS A 243 -33.71 -0.59 -9.46
CA LYS A 243 -34.33 -1.91 -9.66
C LYS A 243 -35.24 -2.32 -8.52
N THR A 244 -34.97 -1.87 -7.29
CA THR A 244 -35.81 -2.18 -6.12
C THR A 244 -37.06 -1.31 -6.00
N ASN A 245 -37.09 -0.18 -6.72
CA ASN A 245 -38.23 0.75 -6.74
C ASN A 245 -39.18 0.52 -7.94
N LYS A 246 -38.93 -0.53 -8.72
CA LYS A 246 -39.82 -1.05 -9.76
C LYS A 246 -40.38 -2.38 -9.29
#